data_AF-A0A960D7X3-F1
#
_entry.id   AF-A0A960D7X3-F1
#
_cell.length_a   1.000
_cell.length_b   1.000
_cell.length_c   1.000
_cell.angle_alpha   90.00
_cell.angle_beta   90.00
_cell.angle_gamma   90.00
#
_symmetry.space_group_name_H-M   'P 1'
#
loop_
_entity.id
_entity.type
_entity.pdbx_description
1 polymer ?
#
loop_
_entity_poly.entity_id
_entity_poly.type
_entity_poly.pdbx_seq_one_letter_code
_entity_poly.pdbx_strand_id
1 'polypeptide(L)'
;MNRSGWHLRVGAIVFAWLVAVVVIALTHRAVPLSGWLLIHLLALGAASNAILIWSRHFTDALLRRSRDDSHTGQGIRLAAFNAGAIAVVTGMVGRWWPITLAGGVLVGVVALTHATELIRELRAALPARFGITVHYYVAAALLLPVGAGLGVAMANPALPGDLQERFVIAHAAVNLFGWVGLMVLGTLITLWPT
;
A
#
# COMPACT_ATOMS: atom_id res chain seq x y z
N MET A 1 9.76 -10.28 21.84
CA MET A 1 10.56 -9.24 21.14
C MET A 1 10.13 -7.89 21.67
N ASN A 2 11.04 -6.96 21.97
CA ASN A 2 10.65 -5.66 22.55
C ASN A 2 10.03 -4.72 21.48
N ARG A 3 9.22 -3.75 21.91
CA ARG A 3 8.48 -2.81 21.03
C ARG A 3 9.40 -2.00 20.12
N SER A 4 10.52 -1.53 20.66
CA SER A 4 11.51 -0.75 19.90
C SER A 4 12.11 -1.56 18.73
N GLY A 5 12.47 -2.83 18.97
CA GLY A 5 12.99 -3.71 17.92
C GLY A 5 11.98 -4.02 16.81
N TRP A 6 10.68 -4.04 17.11
CA TRP A 6 9.63 -4.19 16.09
C TRP A 6 9.54 -2.96 15.19
N HIS A 7 9.43 -1.76 15.76
CA HIS A 7 9.35 -0.53 14.99
C HIS A 7 10.60 -0.29 14.13
N LEU A 8 11.79 -0.64 14.63
CA LEU A 8 13.02 -0.59 13.85
C LEU A 8 12.99 -1.52 12.63
N ARG A 9 12.56 -2.79 12.81
CA ARG A 9 12.49 -3.75 11.68
C ARG A 9 11.50 -3.31 10.62
N VAL A 10 10.33 -2.87 11.05
CA VAL A 10 9.25 -2.48 10.16
C VAL A 10 9.58 -1.16 9.46
N GLY A 11 10.25 -0.22 10.15
CA GLY A 11 10.81 0.99 9.55
C GLY A 11 11.96 0.71 8.57
N ALA A 12 12.79 -0.31 8.83
CA ALA A 12 13.86 -0.71 7.91
C ALA A 12 13.33 -1.17 6.55
N ILE A 13 12.13 -1.74 6.48
CA ILE A 13 11.48 -2.09 5.20
C ILE A 13 11.21 -0.82 4.37
N VAL A 14 10.60 0.19 4.98
CA VAL A 14 10.33 1.48 4.31
C VAL A 14 11.65 2.12 3.86
N PHE A 15 12.65 2.12 4.74
CA PHE A 15 13.98 2.65 4.42
C PHE A 15 14.63 1.92 3.24
N ALA A 16 14.54 0.58 3.18
CA ALA A 16 15.08 -0.20 2.07
C ALA A 16 14.45 0.19 0.72
N TRP A 17 13.13 0.41 0.67
CA TRP A 17 12.47 0.92 -0.54
C TRP A 17 12.92 2.33 -0.90
N LEU A 18 13.10 3.22 0.07
CA LEU A 18 13.61 4.57 -0.16
C LEU A 18 15.05 4.55 -0.70
N VAL A 19 15.90 3.67 -0.17
CA VAL A 19 17.25 3.43 -0.72
C VAL A 19 17.14 2.94 -2.17
N ALA A 20 16.24 2.02 -2.48
CA ALA A 20 16.02 1.57 -3.86
C ALA A 20 15.57 2.72 -4.78
N VAL A 21 14.67 3.60 -4.33
CA VAL A 21 14.28 4.82 -5.05
C VAL A 21 15.51 5.69 -5.34
N VAL A 22 16.36 5.96 -4.35
CA VAL A 22 17.57 6.76 -4.51
C VAL A 22 18.53 6.12 -5.50
N VAL A 23 18.75 4.81 -5.41
CA VAL A 23 19.60 4.06 -6.35
C VAL A 23 19.09 4.23 -7.78
N ILE A 24 17.80 3.97 -8.03
CA ILE A 24 17.22 4.14 -9.37
C ILE A 24 17.27 5.58 -9.84
N ALA A 25 17.09 6.57 -8.95
CA ALA A 25 17.17 7.98 -9.30
C ALA A 25 18.59 8.37 -9.78
N LEU A 26 19.63 7.85 -9.11
CA LEU A 26 21.02 8.09 -9.48
C LEU A 26 21.40 7.37 -10.78
N THR A 27 20.83 6.20 -11.05
CA THR A 27 21.13 5.38 -12.24
C THR A 27 20.08 5.50 -13.35
N HIS A 28 19.14 6.45 -13.28
CA HIS A 28 17.93 6.49 -14.11
C HIS A 28 18.19 6.51 -15.63
N ARG A 29 19.36 7.02 -16.06
CA ARG A 29 19.76 7.06 -17.48
C ARG A 29 20.15 5.70 -18.04
N ALA A 30 20.62 4.80 -17.18
CA ALA A 30 21.06 3.46 -17.56
C ALA A 30 19.97 2.39 -17.33
N VAL A 31 18.89 2.74 -16.63
CA VAL A 31 17.82 1.80 -16.24
C VAL A 31 16.58 2.00 -17.12
N PRO A 32 16.15 0.96 -17.86
CA PRO A 32 14.87 0.99 -18.58
C PRO A 32 13.70 1.23 -17.63
N LEU A 33 12.65 1.90 -18.11
CA LEU A 33 11.43 2.17 -17.32
C LEU A 33 11.70 2.95 -16.01
N SER A 34 12.77 3.73 -15.92
CA SER A 34 13.18 4.43 -14.69
C SER A 34 12.08 5.31 -14.09
N GLY A 35 11.31 6.04 -14.92
CA GLY A 35 10.16 6.81 -14.44
C GLY A 35 9.07 5.94 -13.78
N TRP A 36 8.75 4.81 -14.40
CA TRP A 36 7.79 3.84 -13.84
C TRP A 36 8.32 3.25 -12.52
N LEU A 37 9.60 2.87 -12.49
CA LEU A 37 10.25 2.32 -11.29
C LEU A 37 10.24 3.34 -10.14
N LEU A 38 10.65 4.59 -10.38
CA LEU A 38 10.66 5.61 -9.33
C LEU A 38 9.28 5.79 -8.69
N ILE A 39 8.23 5.85 -9.52
CA ILE A 39 6.84 5.99 -9.03
C ILE A 39 6.43 4.76 -8.22
N HIS A 40 6.70 3.54 -8.70
CA HIS A 40 6.24 2.32 -8.03
C HIS A 40 7.07 1.97 -6.79
N LEU A 41 8.39 2.15 -6.82
CA LEU A 41 9.24 1.96 -5.65
C LEU A 41 8.86 2.93 -4.52
N LEU A 42 8.50 4.18 -4.88
CA LEU A 42 8.03 5.16 -3.91
C LEU A 42 6.60 4.84 -3.42
N ALA A 43 5.64 4.71 -4.32
CA ALA A 43 4.22 4.59 -3.97
C ALA A 43 3.85 3.17 -3.50
N LEU A 44 4.15 2.15 -4.30
CA LEU A 44 3.87 0.75 -3.96
C LEU A 44 4.84 0.23 -2.90
N GLY A 45 6.12 0.60 -2.97
CA GLY A 45 7.13 0.20 -1.98
C GLY A 45 7.03 1.00 -0.68
N ALA A 46 7.67 2.16 -0.64
CA ALA A 46 7.85 2.92 0.59
C ALA A 46 6.53 3.42 1.22
N ALA A 47 5.71 4.13 0.43
CA ALA A 47 4.49 4.76 0.92
C ALA A 47 3.45 3.73 1.37
N SER A 48 3.21 2.67 0.59
CA SER A 48 2.23 1.65 0.96
C SER A 48 2.65 0.85 2.19
N ASN A 49 3.95 0.54 2.35
CA ASN A 49 4.44 -0.04 3.60
C ASN A 49 4.15 0.92 4.77
N ALA A 50 4.55 2.19 4.67
CA ALA A 50 4.28 3.19 5.70
C ALA A 50 2.78 3.27 6.03
N ILE A 51 1.91 3.32 5.02
CA ILE A 51 0.46 3.35 5.18
C ILE A 51 -0.05 2.12 5.94
N LEU A 52 0.35 0.90 5.57
CA LEU A 52 -0.09 -0.32 6.25
C LEU A 52 0.35 -0.36 7.72
N ILE A 53 1.55 0.16 8.01
CA ILE A 53 2.11 0.23 9.37
C ILE A 53 1.36 1.25 10.22
N TRP A 54 1.23 2.47 9.71
CA TRP A 54 0.72 3.61 10.46
C TRP A 54 -0.81 3.61 10.54
N SER A 55 -1.54 3.20 9.51
CA SER A 55 -3.00 3.08 9.58
C SER A 55 -3.41 2.10 10.69
N ARG A 56 -2.70 0.98 10.85
CA ARG A 56 -2.91 0.07 11.97
C ARG A 56 -2.56 0.72 13.31
N HIS A 57 -1.39 1.36 13.40
CA HIS A 57 -0.97 2.03 14.64
C HIS A 57 -1.97 3.10 15.10
N PHE A 58 -2.47 3.94 14.19
CA PHE A 58 -3.47 4.95 14.49
C PHE A 58 -4.82 4.33 14.83
N THR A 59 -5.23 3.26 14.15
CA THR A 59 -6.49 2.57 14.49
C THR A 59 -6.45 2.02 15.91
N ASP A 60 -5.36 1.35 16.31
CA ASP A 60 -5.18 0.87 17.69
C ASP A 60 -5.28 2.03 18.70
N ALA A 61 -4.64 3.17 18.42
CA ALA A 61 -4.62 4.33 19.29
C ALA A 61 -5.98 5.05 19.39
N LEU A 62 -6.67 5.25 18.26
CA LEU A 62 -7.94 5.96 18.19
C LEU A 62 -9.10 5.15 18.77
N LEU A 63 -9.07 3.82 18.60
CA LEU A 63 -10.08 2.91 19.15
C LEU A 63 -9.74 2.43 20.57
N ARG A 64 -8.65 2.93 21.16
CA ARG A 64 -8.20 2.62 22.54
C ARG A 64 -8.10 1.12 22.83
N ARG A 65 -7.73 0.31 21.83
CA ARG A 65 -7.51 -1.12 22.04
C ARG A 65 -6.13 -1.34 22.66
N SER A 66 -6.04 -2.28 23.60
CA SER A 66 -4.75 -2.89 23.92
C SER A 66 -4.25 -3.58 22.67
N ARG A 67 -3.04 -3.24 22.22
CA ARG A 67 -2.35 -3.98 21.17
C ARG A 67 -2.36 -5.45 21.55
N ASP A 68 -2.89 -6.32 20.69
CA ASP A 68 -2.51 -7.72 20.78
C ASP A 68 -0.99 -7.75 20.57
N ASP A 69 -0.24 -8.20 21.57
CA ASP A 69 1.23 -8.24 21.55
C ASP A 69 1.79 -9.17 20.45
N SER A 70 0.90 -9.89 19.76
CA SER A 70 1.17 -10.68 18.55
C SER A 70 1.35 -9.78 17.31
N HIS A 71 2.60 -9.36 17.06
CA HIS A 71 3.01 -8.73 15.80
C HIS A 71 3.03 -9.68 14.58
N THR A 72 2.77 -10.97 14.79
CA THR A 72 2.88 -12.01 13.76
C THR A 72 1.98 -11.75 12.55
N GLY A 73 0.71 -11.40 12.78
CA GLY A 73 -0.23 -11.11 11.68
C GLY A 73 0.19 -9.90 10.84
N GLN A 74 0.65 -8.83 11.49
CA GLN A 74 1.17 -7.66 10.79
C GLN A 74 2.45 -7.98 10.01
N GLY A 75 3.35 -8.78 10.58
CA GLY A 75 4.57 -9.23 9.92
C GLY A 75 4.31 -10.07 8.67
N ILE A 76 3.41 -11.06 8.76
CA ILE A 76 3.00 -11.88 7.62
C ILE A 76 2.40 -11.01 6.52
N ARG A 77 1.51 -10.07 6.89
CA ARG A 77 0.88 -9.17 5.93
C ARG A 77 1.89 -8.28 5.21
N LEU A 78 2.83 -7.69 5.94
CA LEU A 78 3.91 -6.89 5.34
C LEU A 78 4.81 -7.75 4.45
N ALA A 79 5.19 -8.95 4.89
CA ALA A 79 5.99 -9.86 4.06
C ALA A 79 5.26 -10.23 2.76
N ALA A 80 3.99 -10.61 2.85
CA ALA A 80 3.15 -10.92 1.69
C ALA A 80 3.00 -9.72 0.75
N PHE A 81 2.77 -8.51 1.28
CA PHE A 81 2.67 -7.30 0.49
C PHE A 81 3.97 -7.01 -0.28
N ASN A 82 5.12 -7.11 0.40
CA ASN A 82 6.43 -6.87 -0.22
C ASN A 82 6.76 -7.95 -1.25
N ALA A 83 6.41 -9.21 -1.01
CA ALA A 83 6.52 -10.26 -2.03
C ALA A 83 5.69 -9.93 -3.27
N GLY A 84 4.45 -9.44 -3.08
CA GLY A 84 3.58 -8.99 -4.17
C GLY A 84 4.16 -7.80 -4.93
N ALA A 85 4.66 -6.78 -4.22
CA ALA A 85 5.29 -5.60 -4.82
C ALA A 85 6.55 -5.96 -5.62
N ILE A 86 7.40 -6.83 -5.07
CA ILE A 86 8.59 -7.34 -5.78
C ILE A 86 8.16 -8.09 -7.03
N ALA A 87 7.14 -8.96 -6.96
CA ALA A 87 6.62 -9.68 -8.12
C ALA A 87 6.06 -8.72 -9.20
N VAL A 88 5.35 -7.65 -8.82
CA VAL A 88 4.91 -6.62 -9.78
C VAL A 88 6.10 -5.96 -10.48
N VAL A 89 7.12 -5.57 -9.72
CA VAL A 89 8.33 -4.93 -10.26
C VAL A 89 9.11 -5.86 -11.18
N THR A 90 9.38 -7.09 -10.76
CA THR A 90 10.12 -8.07 -11.56
C THR A 90 9.33 -8.51 -12.78
N GLY A 91 8.02 -8.72 -12.65
CA GLY A 91 7.13 -9.01 -13.77
C GLY A 91 7.10 -7.91 -14.81
N MET A 92 7.05 -6.64 -14.39
CA MET A 92 7.07 -5.50 -15.32
C MET A 92 8.42 -5.35 -16.03
N VAL A 93 9.53 -5.40 -15.27
CA VAL A 93 10.89 -5.27 -15.83
C VAL A 93 11.22 -6.44 -16.76
N GLY A 94 10.84 -7.66 -16.38
CA GLY A 94 11.03 -8.88 -17.18
C GLY A 94 10.02 -9.05 -18.31
N ARG A 95 8.99 -8.19 -18.40
CA ARG A 95 7.86 -8.31 -19.34
C ARG A 95 7.08 -9.64 -19.19
N TRP A 96 7.01 -10.15 -17.96
CA TRP A 96 6.33 -11.38 -17.59
C TRP A 96 4.97 -11.07 -16.97
N TRP A 97 3.98 -10.82 -17.83
CA TRP A 97 2.65 -10.44 -17.37
C TRP A 97 2.03 -11.38 -16.31
N PRO A 98 2.14 -12.73 -16.39
CA PRO A 98 1.62 -13.60 -15.35
C PRO A 98 2.20 -13.35 -13.96
N ILE A 99 3.47 -12.92 -13.88
CA ILE A 99 4.14 -12.58 -12.62
C ILE A 99 3.61 -11.24 -12.10
N THR A 100 3.40 -10.26 -12.98
CA THR A 100 2.75 -8.99 -12.62
C THR A 100 1.32 -9.21 -12.10
N LEU A 101 0.55 -10.09 -12.75
CA LEU A 101 -0.78 -10.50 -12.30
C LEU A 101 -0.74 -11.13 -10.91
N ALA A 102 0.12 -12.13 -10.71
CA ALA A 102 0.25 -12.80 -9.40
C ALA A 102 0.63 -11.81 -8.30
N GLY A 103 1.58 -10.90 -8.56
CA GLY A 103 1.98 -9.85 -7.64
C GLY A 103 0.84 -8.87 -7.32
N GLY A 104 0.11 -8.41 -8.35
CA GLY A 104 -1.03 -7.51 -8.19
C GLY A 104 -2.19 -8.13 -7.42
N VAL A 105 -2.48 -9.42 -7.66
CA VAL A 105 -3.47 -10.19 -6.89
C VAL A 105 -3.04 -10.26 -5.42
N LEU A 106 -1.78 -10.57 -5.14
CA LEU A 106 -1.28 -10.67 -3.76
C LEU A 106 -1.37 -9.31 -3.03
N VAL A 107 -1.00 -8.21 -3.70
CA VAL A 107 -1.19 -6.85 -3.19
C VAL A 107 -2.67 -6.58 -2.87
N GLY A 108 -3.58 -6.93 -3.79
CA GLY A 108 -5.02 -6.76 -3.58
C GLY A 108 -5.56 -7.59 -2.41
N VAL A 109 -5.16 -8.86 -2.28
CA VAL A 109 -5.55 -9.73 -1.17
C VAL A 109 -5.09 -9.18 0.17
N VAL A 110 -3.85 -8.69 0.24
CA VAL A 110 -3.33 -8.04 1.45
C VAL A 110 -4.14 -6.80 1.80
N ALA A 111 -4.45 -5.95 0.81
CA ALA A 111 -5.23 -4.75 1.03
C ALA A 111 -6.65 -5.06 1.53
N LEU A 112 -7.32 -6.06 0.96
CA LEU A 112 -8.64 -6.52 1.41
C LEU A 112 -8.58 -7.09 2.83
N THR A 113 -7.55 -7.90 3.13
CA THR A 113 -7.35 -8.44 4.49
C THR A 113 -7.16 -7.30 5.48
N HIS A 114 -6.34 -6.30 5.15
CA HIS A 114 -6.15 -5.10 5.98
C HIS A 114 -7.48 -4.35 6.20
N ALA A 115 -8.27 -4.12 5.15
CA ALA A 115 -9.59 -3.50 5.27
C ALA A 115 -10.52 -4.29 6.20
N THR A 116 -10.54 -5.63 6.08
CA THR A 116 -11.38 -6.46 6.96
C THR A 116 -10.96 -6.40 8.43
N GLU A 117 -9.66 -6.32 8.72
CA GLU A 117 -9.16 -6.13 10.09
C GLU A 117 -9.64 -4.79 10.66
N LEU A 118 -9.49 -3.70 9.90
CA LEU A 118 -9.94 -2.37 10.32
C LEU A 118 -11.46 -2.33 10.56
N ILE A 119 -12.26 -2.97 9.70
CA ILE A 119 -13.71 -3.07 9.88
C ILE A 119 -14.06 -3.86 11.15
N ARG A 120 -13.37 -4.98 11.42
CA ARG A 120 -13.59 -5.79 12.63
C ARG A 120 -13.25 -4.98 13.88
N GLU A 121 -12.15 -4.25 13.86
CA GLU A 121 -11.74 -3.38 14.98
C GLU A 121 -12.75 -2.26 15.21
N LEU A 122 -13.23 -1.62 14.15
CA LEU A 122 -14.26 -0.59 14.22
C LEU A 122 -15.58 -1.11 14.79
N ARG A 123 -16.02 -2.31 14.39
CA ARG A 123 -17.25 -2.94 14.91
C ARG A 123 -17.14 -3.38 16.36
N ALA A 124 -15.93 -3.69 16.83
CA ALA A 124 -15.69 -4.13 18.21
C ALA A 124 -15.43 -2.96 19.18
N ALA A 125 -15.18 -1.75 18.68
CA ALA A 125 -14.86 -0.59 19.51
C ALA A 125 -16.13 0.06 20.08
N LEU A 126 -16.02 0.56 21.32
CA LEU A 126 -17.01 1.50 21.86
C LEU A 126 -17.02 2.80 21.04
N PRO A 127 -18.12 3.57 21.00
CA PRO A 127 -18.24 4.78 20.21
C PRO A 127 -17.06 5.73 20.44
N ALA A 128 -16.18 5.83 19.45
CA ALA A 128 -14.99 6.66 19.49
C ALA A 128 -15.23 7.89 18.61
N ARG A 129 -15.05 9.09 19.18
CA ARG A 129 -15.17 10.38 18.48
C ARG A 129 -14.32 10.48 17.19
N PHE A 130 -13.28 9.65 17.07
CA PHE A 130 -12.37 9.61 15.91
C PHE A 130 -12.53 8.35 15.04
N GLY A 131 -13.64 7.63 15.16
CA GLY A 131 -13.92 6.47 14.30
C GLY A 131 -13.97 6.83 12.81
N ILE A 132 -14.27 8.09 12.46
CA ILE A 132 -14.33 8.56 11.07
C ILE A 132 -13.01 8.31 10.32
N THR A 133 -11.87 8.49 10.98
CA THR A 133 -10.52 8.26 10.43
C THR A 133 -10.33 6.83 9.95
N VAL A 134 -10.84 5.87 10.73
CA VAL A 134 -10.76 4.46 10.38
C VAL A 134 -11.62 4.15 9.15
N HIS A 135 -12.75 4.85 8.95
CA HIS A 135 -13.54 4.71 7.73
C HIS A 135 -12.78 5.18 6.48
N TYR A 136 -12.03 6.28 6.59
CA TYR A 136 -11.12 6.72 5.52
C TYR A 136 -10.07 5.65 5.20
N TYR A 137 -9.46 5.03 6.22
CA TYR A 137 -8.48 3.96 6.04
C TYR A 137 -9.08 2.72 5.38
N VAL A 138 -10.31 2.35 5.75
CA VAL A 138 -11.06 1.26 5.12
C VAL A 138 -11.34 1.58 3.65
N ALA A 139 -11.89 2.76 3.35
CA ALA A 139 -12.20 3.16 1.99
C ALA A 139 -10.93 3.19 1.10
N ALA A 140 -9.83 3.74 1.62
CA ALA A 140 -8.55 3.72 0.95
C ALA A 140 -8.09 2.28 0.64
N ALA A 141 -8.12 1.39 1.64
CA ALA A 141 -7.69 0.00 1.49
C ALA A 141 -8.54 -0.79 0.49
N LEU A 142 -9.84 -0.47 0.36
CA LEU A 142 -10.72 -1.07 -0.64
C LEU A 142 -10.45 -0.55 -2.06
N LEU A 143 -9.88 0.64 -2.22
CA LEU A 143 -9.54 1.20 -3.53
C LEU A 143 -8.20 0.69 -4.08
N LEU A 144 -7.28 0.26 -3.22
CA LEU A 144 -5.98 -0.27 -3.67
C LEU A 144 -6.12 -1.51 -4.59
N PRO A 145 -6.97 -2.52 -4.30
CA PRO A 145 -7.23 -3.63 -5.24
C PRO A 145 -7.74 -3.18 -6.61
N VAL A 146 -8.58 -2.14 -6.65
CA VAL A 146 -9.10 -1.57 -7.91
C VAL A 146 -7.96 -0.95 -8.70
N GLY A 147 -7.13 -0.12 -8.05
CA GLY A 147 -5.94 0.47 -8.64
C GLY A 147 -4.95 -0.59 -9.15
N ALA A 148 -4.66 -1.62 -8.34
CA ALA A 148 -3.80 -2.73 -8.71
C ALA A 148 -4.35 -3.52 -9.91
N GLY A 149 -5.65 -3.81 -9.93
CA GLY A 149 -6.33 -4.49 -11.03
C GLY A 149 -6.22 -3.72 -12.35
N LEU A 150 -6.46 -2.40 -12.31
CA LEU A 150 -6.25 -1.52 -13.48
C LEU A 150 -4.78 -1.54 -13.95
N GLY A 151 -3.83 -1.55 -13.00
CA GLY A 151 -2.40 -1.64 -13.27
C GLY A 151 -2.00 -2.93 -14.00
N VAL A 152 -2.48 -4.06 -13.50
CA VAL A 152 -2.26 -5.37 -14.12
C VAL A 152 -2.93 -5.46 -15.49
N ALA A 153 -4.15 -4.95 -15.62
CA ALA A 153 -4.89 -4.97 -16.88
C ALA A 153 -4.17 -4.17 -17.97
N MET A 154 -3.69 -2.95 -17.67
CA MET A 154 -2.95 -2.14 -18.64
C MET A 154 -1.54 -2.67 -18.97
N ALA A 155 -0.98 -3.50 -18.10
CA ALA A 155 0.29 -4.19 -18.37
C ALA A 155 0.13 -5.39 -19.32
N ASN A 156 -1.10 -5.81 -19.64
CA ASN A 156 -1.36 -6.95 -20.52
C ASN A 156 -1.12 -6.56 -21.99
N PRO A 157 -0.16 -7.21 -22.70
CA PRO A 157 0.07 -6.95 -24.12
C PRO A 157 -1.13 -7.25 -25.02
N ALA A 158 -2.08 -8.07 -24.56
CA ALA A 158 -3.28 -8.42 -25.31
C ALA A 158 -4.41 -7.39 -25.19
N LEU A 159 -4.23 -6.30 -24.43
CA LEU A 159 -5.26 -5.29 -24.26
C LEU A 159 -5.43 -4.46 -25.56
N PRO A 160 -6.63 -4.40 -26.16
CA PRO A 160 -6.84 -3.74 -27.45
C PRO A 160 -7.05 -2.23 -27.32
N GLY A 161 -6.66 -1.49 -28.36
CA GLY A 161 -7.08 -0.11 -28.61
C GLY A 161 -6.54 0.94 -27.62
N ASP A 162 -7.33 1.97 -27.36
CA ASP A 162 -7.00 3.13 -26.51
C ASP A 162 -7.25 2.88 -25.00
N LEU A 163 -7.67 1.66 -24.62
CA LEU A 163 -7.99 1.30 -23.23
C LEU A 163 -6.77 1.43 -22.32
N GLN A 164 -5.57 1.19 -22.82
CA GLN A 164 -4.33 1.31 -22.04
C GLN A 164 -4.17 2.73 -21.48
N GLU A 165 -4.35 3.76 -22.31
CA GLU A 165 -4.19 5.17 -21.89
C GLU A 165 -5.25 5.56 -20.86
N ARG A 166 -6.49 5.12 -21.06
CA ARG A 166 -7.59 5.34 -20.09
C ARG A 166 -7.30 4.67 -18.75
N PHE A 167 -6.75 3.44 -18.78
CA PHE A 167 -6.37 2.72 -17.57
C PHE A 167 -5.19 3.35 -16.86
N VAL A 168 -4.24 3.97 -17.55
CA VAL A 168 -3.15 4.74 -16.92
C VAL A 168 -3.73 5.85 -16.05
N ILE A 169 -4.65 6.65 -16.60
CA ILE A 169 -5.28 7.76 -15.88
C ILE A 169 -6.12 7.23 -14.71
N ALA A 170 -6.94 6.21 -14.94
CA ALA A 170 -7.78 5.62 -13.90
C ALA A 170 -6.95 5.01 -12.76
N HIS A 171 -5.89 4.26 -13.09
CA HIS A 171 -4.96 3.68 -12.13
C HIS A 171 -4.28 4.76 -11.29
N ALA A 172 -3.77 5.82 -11.93
CA ALA A 172 -3.13 6.92 -11.24
C ALA A 172 -4.11 7.64 -10.29
N ALA A 173 -5.32 7.95 -10.76
CA ALA A 173 -6.33 8.63 -9.97
C ALA A 173 -6.78 7.81 -8.76
N VAL A 174 -7.10 6.52 -8.96
CA VAL A 174 -7.56 5.62 -7.88
C VAL A 174 -6.48 5.44 -6.82
N ASN A 175 -5.20 5.29 -7.21
CA ASN A 175 -4.13 5.10 -6.24
C ASN A 175 -3.71 6.41 -5.56
N LEU A 176 -3.62 7.52 -6.31
CA LEU A 176 -3.18 8.79 -5.74
C LEU A 176 -4.26 9.40 -4.84
N PHE A 177 -5.49 9.53 -5.32
CA PHE A 177 -6.56 10.16 -4.55
C PHE A 177 -7.29 9.18 -3.62
N GLY A 178 -7.46 7.93 -4.06
CA GLY A 178 -8.11 6.89 -3.27
C GLY A 178 -7.20 6.29 -2.22
N TRP A 179 -6.15 5.56 -2.63
CA TRP A 179 -5.27 4.86 -1.69
C TRP A 179 -4.44 5.84 -0.83
N VAL A 180 -3.69 6.75 -1.44
CA VAL A 180 -2.82 7.68 -0.70
C VAL A 180 -3.61 8.85 -0.13
N GLY A 181 -4.43 9.50 -0.95
CA GLY A 181 -5.17 10.71 -0.60
C GLY A 181 -6.11 10.53 0.59
N LEU A 182 -6.94 9.48 0.59
CA LEU A 182 -7.85 9.21 1.71
C LEU A 182 -7.09 8.82 2.99
N MET A 183 -5.96 8.11 2.87
CA MET A 183 -5.11 7.79 4.03
C MET A 183 -4.53 9.05 4.69
N VAL A 184 -4.04 9.99 3.89
CA VAL A 184 -3.52 11.26 4.37
C VAL A 184 -4.65 12.11 4.95
N LEU A 185 -5.76 12.27 4.22
CA LEU A 185 -6.89 13.10 4.63
C LEU A 185 -7.51 12.64 5.95
N GLY A 186 -7.78 11.33 6.10
CA GLY A 186 -8.31 10.79 7.35
C GLY A 186 -7.40 11.08 8.55
N THR A 187 -6.08 10.96 8.35
CA THR A 187 -5.10 11.24 9.41
C THR A 187 -5.06 12.73 9.74
N LEU A 188 -5.02 13.61 8.74
CA LEU A 188 -4.97 15.06 8.93
C LEU A 188 -6.19 15.61 9.66
N ILE A 189 -7.41 15.14 9.31
CA ILE A 189 -8.65 15.56 9.99
C ILE A 189 -8.61 15.24 11.49
N THR A 190 -7.89 14.19 11.87
CA THR A 190 -7.79 13.77 13.28
C THR A 190 -6.75 14.57 14.06
N LEU A 191 -5.68 15.00 13.39
CA LEU A 191 -4.53 15.68 14.00
C LEU A 191 -4.63 17.21 13.88
N TRP A 192 -5.66 17.72 13.20
CA TRP A 192 -5.88 19.15 13.08
C TRP A 192 -6.11 19.78 14.46
N PRO A 193 -5.36 20.84 14.84
CA PRO A 193 -5.61 21.55 16.09
C PRO A 193 -7.01 22.18 16.05
N THR A 194 -7.89 21.73 16.93
CA THR A 194 -9.18 22.37 17.24
C THR A 194 -9.04 23.29 18.43
#